data_AF-A0AAU9K1N2-F1
#
_entry.id   AF-A0AAU9K1N2-F1
#
_cell.length_a   1.000
_cell.length_b   1.000
_cell.length_c   1.000
_cell.angle_alpha   90.00
_cell.angle_beta   90.00
_cell.angle_gamma   90.00
#
_symmetry.space_group_name_H-M   'P 1'
#
loop_
_entity.id
_entity.type
_entity.pdbx_description
1 polymer ?
#
loop_
_entity_poly.entity_id
_entity_poly.type
_entity_poly.pdbx_seq_one_letter_code
_entity_poly.pdbx_strand_id
1 'polypeptide(L)'
;MSFRNPKYTRSVSQEGSFNSSKSSISSSINSNSSIFGQLPRGLKGENVEWKKAKECYICQKKFNHTTRRRHHCRFCGNSICEEHGIKRRTKDEQKRLRICDNCDRELIRNEIQSEIEGEISRLQTEVQNARELNEKLYKDHYEKTSRVGQLEMELSKAERSQKQKEQLLQDRLNDEQIKAEKTRKAIEDIRNELDNAGKSETDMNQKCAEAEAQLESLKGEAENLRNRKNDLETQIMTLTSKLKESYPLDHVRPIVCDRCLNKLNQVYRPMLSNGQVAIESTNDSKQSVNNSQVLNPDN
;
A
#
# COMPACT_ATOMS: atom_id res chain seq x y z
N MET A 1 -23.13 -7.56 -11.62
CA MET A 1 -23.31 -6.45 -10.67
C MET A 1 -22.52 -5.26 -11.18
N SER A 2 -23.21 -4.28 -11.74
CA SER A 2 -22.60 -3.18 -12.49
C SER A 2 -22.39 -1.97 -11.57
N PHE A 3 -21.16 -1.68 -11.19
CA PHE A 3 -20.82 -0.50 -10.40
C PHE A 3 -20.74 0.74 -11.30
N ARG A 4 -21.73 1.62 -11.15
CA ARG A 4 -21.74 2.97 -11.75
C ARG A 4 -20.78 3.86 -10.97
N ASN A 5 -19.78 4.41 -11.65
CA ASN A 5 -18.97 5.53 -11.16
C ASN A 5 -19.78 6.83 -11.19
N PRO A 6 -19.81 7.65 -10.12
CA PRO A 6 -20.37 8.99 -10.20
C PRO A 6 -19.37 9.91 -10.90
N LYS A 7 -19.80 10.53 -12.00
CA LYS A 7 -19.08 11.63 -12.64
C LYS A 7 -19.10 12.84 -11.71
N TYR A 8 -17.96 13.18 -11.11
CA TYR A 8 -17.79 14.46 -10.44
C TYR A 8 -17.60 15.55 -11.50
N THR A 9 -18.67 16.30 -11.74
CA THR A 9 -18.67 17.47 -12.63
C THR A 9 -17.86 18.59 -11.97
N ARG A 10 -16.67 18.88 -12.51
CA ARG A 10 -15.88 20.07 -12.17
C ARG A 10 -16.57 21.28 -12.79
N SER A 11 -17.44 21.95 -12.03
CA SER A 11 -17.95 23.27 -12.39
C SER A 11 -16.82 24.29 -12.29
N VAL A 12 -16.49 24.85 -13.44
CA VAL A 12 -15.63 26.01 -13.61
C VAL A 12 -16.32 27.21 -12.96
N SER A 13 -15.76 27.71 -11.87
CA SER A 13 -16.04 29.07 -11.40
C SER A 13 -14.93 29.96 -11.92
N GLN A 14 -15.20 30.54 -13.10
CA GLN A 14 -14.44 31.61 -13.69
C GLN A 14 -14.78 32.88 -12.91
N GLU A 15 -14.07 33.16 -11.83
CA GLU A 15 -14.19 34.43 -11.12
C GLU A 15 -13.07 35.38 -11.53
N GLY A 16 -13.49 36.57 -11.91
CA GLY A 16 -12.78 37.51 -12.75
C GLY A 16 -11.46 38.02 -12.20
N SER A 17 -10.53 38.27 -13.13
CA SER A 17 -9.44 39.21 -12.96
C SER A 17 -9.99 40.59 -12.62
N PHE A 18 -10.16 40.88 -11.33
CA PHE A 18 -10.34 42.24 -10.84
C PHE A 18 -8.96 42.82 -10.54
N ASN A 19 -8.56 43.76 -11.41
CA ASN A 19 -7.45 44.67 -11.18
C ASN A 19 -7.55 45.23 -9.75
N SER A 20 -6.65 44.79 -8.86
CA SER A 20 -6.36 45.52 -7.63
C SER A 20 -5.55 46.76 -8.01
N SER A 21 -6.25 47.75 -8.53
CA SER A 21 -5.80 49.14 -8.48
C SER A 21 -5.54 49.42 -7.00
N LYS A 22 -4.26 49.50 -6.63
CA LYS A 22 -3.81 50.02 -5.34
C LYS A 22 -4.27 51.48 -5.24
N SER A 23 -5.51 51.69 -4.80
CA SER A 23 -5.93 52.98 -4.28
C SER A 23 -5.33 53.10 -2.89
N SER A 24 -4.13 53.68 -2.84
CA SER A 24 -3.59 54.27 -1.63
C SER A 24 -4.53 55.39 -1.21
N ILE A 25 -5.61 55.04 -0.51
CA ILE A 25 -6.38 56.03 0.23
C ILE A 25 -5.54 56.33 1.47
N SER A 26 -4.60 57.25 1.28
CA SER A 26 -4.00 58.02 2.36
C SER A 26 -5.12 58.79 3.05
N SER A 27 -5.84 58.10 3.94
CA SER A 27 -6.68 58.72 4.94
C SER A 27 -5.75 59.21 6.03
N SER A 28 -5.04 60.30 5.72
CA SER A 28 -4.47 61.19 6.71
C SER A 28 -5.64 61.79 7.48
N ILE A 29 -6.20 61.01 8.41
CA ILE A 29 -7.03 61.53 9.48
C ILE A 29 -6.04 62.20 10.40
N ASN A 30 -5.73 63.45 10.05
CA ASN A 30 -4.92 64.34 10.82
C ASN A 30 -5.56 64.39 12.22
N SER A 31 -4.94 63.66 13.15
CA SER A 31 -5.38 63.50 14.52
C SER A 31 -5.02 64.77 15.28
N ASN A 32 -5.63 65.87 14.87
CA ASN A 32 -5.60 67.16 15.54
C ASN A 32 -7.04 67.52 15.90
N SER A 33 -7.53 66.88 16.95
CA SER A 33 -8.41 67.56 17.90
C SER A 33 -8.34 66.84 19.23
N SER A 34 -7.29 67.18 20.00
CA SER A 34 -7.46 67.43 21.42
C SER A 34 -8.48 68.56 21.60
N ILE A 35 -9.74 68.30 21.28
CA ILE A 35 -10.90 69.11 21.68
C ILE A 35 -11.66 68.25 22.67
N PHE A 36 -10.96 68.00 23.78
CA PHE A 36 -11.54 67.66 25.06
C PHE A 36 -12.79 68.53 25.28
N GLY A 37 -13.96 67.88 25.34
CA GLY A 37 -15.19 68.35 25.99
C GLY A 37 -15.38 69.87 26.12
N GLN A 38 -15.36 70.63 25.01
CA GLN A 38 -15.93 71.96 25.03
C GLN A 38 -17.43 71.82 24.98
N LEU A 39 -18.02 71.59 26.16
CA LEU A 39 -19.40 72.00 26.46
C LEU A 39 -19.63 73.37 25.79
N PRO A 40 -20.77 73.58 25.09
CA PRO A 40 -21.08 74.87 24.55
C PRO A 40 -20.90 75.93 25.63
N ARG A 41 -20.12 76.97 25.30
CA ARG A 41 -19.84 78.15 26.12
C ARG A 41 -21.17 78.73 26.59
N GLY A 42 -21.63 78.32 27.78
CA GLY A 42 -22.93 78.73 28.31
C GLY A 42 -23.48 77.91 29.48
N LEU A 43 -22.95 76.73 29.80
CA LEU A 43 -23.41 75.93 30.95
C LEU A 43 -22.42 75.90 32.13
N LYS A 44 -21.41 76.77 32.16
CA LYS A 44 -20.66 77.05 33.39
C LYS A 44 -21.49 77.93 34.31
N GLY A 45 -22.36 77.30 35.09
CA GLY A 45 -23.06 78.00 36.16
C GLY A 45 -22.16 78.15 37.38
N GLU A 46 -21.28 79.13 37.34
CA GLU A 46 -21.06 79.99 38.50
C GLU A 46 -21.65 81.35 38.14
N ASN A 47 -22.72 81.71 38.85
CA ASN A 47 -23.38 83.01 38.82
C ASN A 47 -23.91 83.49 37.46
N VAL A 48 -24.88 82.77 36.87
CA VAL A 48 -25.64 83.29 35.71
C VAL A 48 -26.49 84.48 36.16
N GLU A 49 -26.13 85.68 35.71
CA GLU A 49 -26.82 86.92 36.07
C GLU A 49 -28.29 86.90 35.61
N TRP A 50 -29.19 87.27 36.52
CA TRP A 50 -30.61 87.34 36.24
C TRP A 50 -30.96 88.60 35.45
N LYS A 51 -31.37 88.41 34.20
CA LYS A 51 -31.82 89.50 33.35
C LYS A 51 -33.25 89.88 33.71
N LYS A 52 -33.45 91.14 34.14
CA LYS A 52 -34.76 91.70 34.52
C LYS A 52 -35.50 92.28 33.30
N ALA A 53 -35.91 91.42 32.36
CA ALA A 53 -36.68 91.88 31.20
C ALA A 53 -38.14 92.24 31.59
N LYS A 54 -38.76 93.13 30.80
CA LYS A 54 -40.17 93.53 30.96
C LYS A 54 -41.14 92.52 30.34
N GLU A 55 -40.65 91.60 29.52
CA GLU A 55 -41.41 90.59 28.79
C GLU A 55 -40.72 89.22 28.79
N CYS A 56 -41.50 88.18 28.52
CA CYS A 56 -40.99 86.81 28.47
C CYS A 56 -40.04 86.60 27.29
N TYR A 57 -38.87 86.03 27.54
CA TYR A 57 -37.86 85.75 26.52
C TYR A 57 -38.32 84.78 25.41
N ILE A 58 -39.35 83.96 25.66
CA ILE A 58 -39.86 82.98 24.67
C ILE A 58 -41.06 83.54 23.91
N CYS A 59 -42.13 84.00 24.58
CA CYS A 59 -43.34 84.47 23.91
C CYS A 59 -43.47 85.98 23.77
N GLN A 60 -42.49 86.76 24.25
CA GLN A 60 -42.43 88.23 24.15
C GLN A 60 -43.60 88.99 24.82
N LYS A 61 -44.46 88.30 25.58
CA LYS A 61 -45.57 88.94 26.29
C LYS A 61 -45.08 89.62 27.57
N LYS A 62 -45.56 90.84 27.85
CA LYS A 62 -45.22 91.63 29.05
C LYS A 62 -45.61 90.93 30.35
N PHE A 63 -44.79 91.09 31.39
CA PHE A 63 -45.10 90.63 32.75
C PHE A 63 -46.06 91.59 33.46
N ASN A 64 -46.86 91.06 34.37
CA ASN A 64 -47.71 91.85 35.26
C ASN A 64 -47.73 91.21 36.67
N HIS A 65 -48.21 91.94 37.67
CA HIS A 65 -48.16 91.48 39.07
C HIS A 65 -49.17 90.36 39.40
N THR A 66 -50.24 90.22 38.61
CA THR A 66 -51.40 89.40 38.96
C THR A 66 -51.49 88.08 38.19
N THR A 67 -51.30 88.07 36.86
CA THR A 67 -51.56 86.89 36.01
C THR A 67 -50.32 86.33 35.32
N ARG A 68 -49.28 87.14 35.08
CA ARG A 68 -48.03 86.71 34.44
C ARG A 68 -46.83 87.21 35.22
N ARG A 69 -46.55 86.53 36.34
CA ARG A 69 -45.36 86.77 37.17
C ARG A 69 -44.08 86.45 36.41
N ARG A 70 -43.00 87.14 36.77
CA ARG A 70 -41.65 86.95 36.19
C ARG A 70 -40.94 85.81 36.92
N HIS A 71 -40.41 84.87 36.14
CA HIS A 71 -39.50 83.82 36.60
C HIS A 71 -38.18 83.94 35.84
N HIS A 72 -37.10 83.34 36.36
CA HIS A 72 -35.80 83.33 35.69
C HIS A 72 -35.41 81.91 35.35
N CYS A 73 -34.93 81.68 34.14
CA CYS A 73 -34.25 80.44 33.78
C CYS A 73 -32.94 80.34 34.56
N ARG A 74 -32.72 79.25 35.29
CA ARG A 74 -31.49 79.06 36.08
C ARG A 74 -30.26 78.75 35.22
N PHE A 75 -30.44 78.44 33.94
CA PHE A 75 -29.37 78.07 33.00
C PHE A 75 -28.90 79.26 32.17
N CYS A 76 -29.82 80.08 31.64
CA CYS A 76 -29.47 81.24 30.80
C CYS A 76 -29.77 82.62 31.40
N GLY A 77 -30.40 82.68 32.58
CA GLY A 77 -30.68 83.93 33.31
C GLY A 77 -31.82 84.79 32.75
N ASN A 78 -32.38 84.45 31.59
CA ASN A 78 -33.45 85.20 30.96
C ASN A 78 -34.77 85.14 31.74
N SER A 79 -35.54 86.23 31.70
CA SER A 79 -36.89 86.30 32.28
C SER A 79 -37.91 85.51 31.44
N ILE A 80 -38.69 84.64 32.08
CA ILE A 80 -39.73 83.79 31.46
C ILE A 80 -41.04 83.82 32.27
N CYS A 81 -42.17 83.51 31.63
CA CYS A 81 -43.43 83.28 32.34
C CYS A 81 -43.52 81.83 32.83
N GLU A 82 -44.51 81.53 33.68
CA GLU A 82 -44.70 80.18 34.25
C GLU A 82 -44.84 79.11 33.15
N GLU A 83 -45.64 79.37 32.11
CA GLU A 83 -45.87 78.46 30.96
C GLU A 83 -44.57 78.03 30.26
N HIS A 84 -43.63 78.95 30.06
CA HIS A 84 -42.36 78.69 29.38
C HIS A 84 -41.23 78.31 30.33
N GLY A 85 -41.55 78.12 31.61
CA GLY A 85 -40.63 77.76 32.67
C GLY A 85 -41.05 76.53 33.45
N ILE A 86 -42.05 75.76 33.00
CA ILE A 86 -42.60 74.62 33.74
C ILE A 86 -41.50 73.58 34.03
N LYS A 87 -40.60 73.39 33.06
CA LYS A 87 -39.60 72.34 33.07
C LYS A 87 -38.55 72.57 34.14
N ARG A 88 -38.17 71.49 34.81
CA ARG A 88 -37.12 71.50 35.83
C ARG A 88 -36.09 70.42 35.54
N ARG A 89 -34.83 70.82 35.38
CA ARG A 89 -33.70 69.92 35.11
C ARG A 89 -32.71 69.95 36.26
N THR A 90 -32.08 68.82 36.49
CA THR A 90 -30.97 68.71 37.44
C THR A 90 -29.72 69.27 36.75
N LYS A 91 -28.97 70.11 37.45
CA LYS A 91 -27.67 70.61 36.95
C LYS A 91 -26.52 69.78 37.54
N ASP A 92 -26.61 69.54 38.84
CA ASP A 92 -25.81 68.60 39.63
C ASP A 92 -26.82 67.86 40.54
N GLU A 93 -26.55 66.60 40.88
CA GLU A 93 -27.47 65.57 41.42
C GLU A 93 -28.35 65.97 42.64
N GLN A 94 -28.21 67.18 43.17
CA GLN A 94 -28.83 67.64 44.40
C GLN A 94 -30.08 68.54 44.23
N LYS A 95 -30.37 69.13 43.05
CA LYS A 95 -31.60 69.95 42.88
C LYS A 95 -32.10 70.13 41.45
N ARG A 96 -33.42 69.94 41.25
CA ARG A 96 -34.12 70.30 40.00
C ARG A 96 -34.36 71.81 39.90
N LEU A 97 -33.68 72.46 38.96
CA LEU A 97 -33.72 73.90 38.71
C LEU A 97 -34.70 74.23 37.58
N ARG A 98 -35.43 75.34 37.73
CA ARG A 98 -36.35 75.85 36.71
C ARG A 98 -35.57 76.33 35.48
N ILE A 99 -35.94 75.86 34.30
CA ILE A 99 -35.31 76.27 33.03
C ILE A 99 -36.35 76.69 32.01
N CYS A 100 -35.93 77.45 31.00
CA CYS A 100 -36.78 77.82 29.89
C CYS A 100 -36.84 76.70 28.84
N ASP A 101 -37.88 76.70 28.00
CA ASP A 101 -38.03 75.67 26.95
C ASP A 101 -36.88 75.62 25.96
N ASN A 102 -36.21 76.75 25.68
CA ASN A 102 -35.05 76.77 24.79
C ASN A 102 -33.88 75.98 25.42
N CYS A 103 -33.56 76.24 26.69
CA CYS A 103 -32.51 75.51 27.40
C CYS A 103 -32.85 74.03 27.53
N ASP A 104 -34.12 73.68 27.76
CA ASP A 104 -34.53 72.27 27.84
C ASP A 104 -34.36 71.55 26.49
N ARG A 105 -34.74 72.20 25.37
CA ARG A 105 -34.54 71.64 24.03
C ARG A 105 -33.05 71.49 23.68
N GLU A 106 -32.21 72.44 24.09
CA GLU A 106 -30.77 72.36 23.88
C GLU A 106 -30.14 71.20 24.67
N LEU A 107 -30.56 70.98 25.92
CA LEU A 107 -30.08 69.84 26.70
C LEU A 107 -30.46 68.51 26.04
N ILE A 108 -31.74 68.34 25.67
CA ILE A 108 -32.20 67.12 24.99
C ILE A 108 -31.44 66.92 23.68
N ARG A 109 -31.24 67.97 22.89
CA ARG A 109 -30.47 67.87 21.64
C ARG A 109 -29.04 67.39 21.90
N ASN A 110 -28.38 67.93 22.93
CA ASN A 110 -27.02 67.54 23.27
C ASN A 110 -26.93 66.10 23.81
N GLU A 111 -27.92 65.68 24.63
CA GLU A 111 -28.05 64.30 25.11
C GLU A 111 -28.16 63.33 23.91
N ILE A 112 -29.11 63.58 23.00
CA ILE A 112 -29.30 62.77 21.79
C ILE A 112 -28.06 62.79 20.89
N GLN A 113 -27.44 63.95 20.70
CA GLN A 113 -26.24 64.08 19.88
C GLN A 113 -25.08 63.25 20.45
N SER A 114 -24.88 63.29 21.78
CA SER A 114 -23.85 62.49 22.46
C SER A 114 -24.11 60.99 22.33
N GLU A 115 -25.37 60.55 22.40
CA GLU A 115 -25.73 59.14 22.20
C GLU A 115 -25.45 58.69 20.76
N ILE A 116 -25.84 59.51 19.77
CA ILE A 116 -25.59 59.23 18.35
C ILE A 116 -24.09 59.16 18.07
N GLU A 117 -23.31 60.10 18.60
CA GLU A 117 -21.84 60.12 18.44
C GLU A 117 -21.18 58.90 19.08
N GLY A 118 -21.64 58.49 20.27
CA GLY A 118 -21.19 57.27 20.92
C GLY A 118 -21.49 56.02 20.09
N GLU A 119 -22.68 55.93 19.51
CA GLU A 119 -23.08 54.81 18.67
C GLU A 119 -22.30 54.78 17.34
N ILE A 120 -22.09 55.94 16.70
CA ILE A 120 -21.25 56.05 15.51
C ILE A 120 -19.83 55.57 15.80
N SER A 121 -19.25 55.99 16.92
CA SER A 121 -17.91 55.57 17.32
C SER A 121 -17.83 54.06 17.54
N ARG A 122 -18.82 53.46 18.20
CA ARG A 122 -18.90 52.01 18.40
C ARG A 122 -18.99 51.27 17.06
N LEU A 123 -19.91 51.68 16.18
CA LEU A 123 -20.10 51.07 14.87
C LEU A 123 -18.85 51.20 13.99
N GLN A 124 -18.14 52.33 14.08
CA GLN A 124 -16.87 52.50 13.37
C GLN A 124 -15.82 51.49 13.82
N THR A 125 -15.71 51.25 15.14
CA THR A 125 -14.79 50.23 15.67
C THR A 125 -15.20 48.82 15.23
N GLU A 126 -16.49 48.48 15.27
CA GLU A 126 -16.99 47.18 14.81
C GLU A 126 -16.70 46.94 13.32
N VAL A 127 -16.94 47.95 12.48
CA VAL A 127 -16.62 47.89 11.04
C VAL A 127 -15.11 47.72 10.82
N GLN A 128 -14.28 48.42 11.59
CA GLN A 128 -12.82 48.28 11.48
C GLN A 128 -12.36 46.87 11.87
N ASN A 129 -12.85 46.34 12.99
CA ASN A 129 -12.55 44.98 13.44
C ASN A 129 -13.01 43.93 12.41
N ALA A 130 -14.19 44.12 11.82
CA ALA A 130 -14.71 43.24 10.78
C ALA A 130 -13.83 43.25 9.52
N ARG A 131 -13.31 44.43 9.12
CA ARG A 131 -12.38 44.55 7.98
C ARG A 131 -11.07 43.80 8.23
N GLU A 132 -10.47 44.00 9.40
CA GLU A 132 -9.21 43.34 9.78
C GLU A 132 -9.36 41.82 9.86
N LEU A 133 -10.48 41.35 10.45
CA LEU A 133 -10.78 39.93 10.51
C LEU A 133 -10.96 39.34 9.10
N ASN A 134 -11.66 40.05 8.20
CA ASN A 134 -11.86 39.59 6.84
C ASN A 134 -10.52 39.50 6.07
N GLU A 135 -9.65 40.50 6.20
CA GLU A 135 -8.31 40.46 5.59
C GLU A 135 -7.50 39.26 6.11
N LYS A 136 -7.54 38.99 7.41
CA LYS A 136 -6.89 37.82 8.01
C LYS A 136 -7.45 36.52 7.45
N LEU A 137 -8.78 36.39 7.38
CA LEU A 137 -9.43 35.20 6.83
C LEU A 137 -9.06 34.96 5.36
N TYR A 138 -8.95 36.02 4.55
CA TYR A 138 -8.50 35.89 3.16
C TYR A 138 -7.06 35.37 3.06
N LYS A 139 -6.14 35.86 3.90
CA LYS A 139 -4.75 35.37 3.94
C LYS A 139 -4.70 33.90 4.36
N ASP A 140 -5.38 33.55 5.46
CA ASP A 140 -5.45 32.18 5.96
C ASP A 140 -6.05 31.23 4.92
N HIS A 141 -7.11 31.65 4.22
CA HIS A 141 -7.71 30.87 3.15
C HIS A 141 -6.72 30.62 2.02
N TYR A 142 -6.05 31.66 1.54
CA TYR A 142 -5.06 31.56 0.46
C TYR A 142 -3.92 30.60 0.82
N GLU A 143 -3.36 30.71 2.03
CA GLU A 143 -2.29 29.83 2.51
C GLU A 143 -2.75 28.37 2.60
N LYS A 144 -3.94 28.13 3.15
CA LYS A 144 -4.54 26.79 3.24
C LYS A 144 -4.79 26.20 1.85
N THR A 145 -5.33 26.97 0.92
CA THR A 145 -5.55 26.53 -0.46
C THR A 145 -4.23 26.16 -1.15
N SER A 146 -3.20 26.98 -0.98
CA SER A 146 -1.85 26.69 -1.50
C SER A 146 -1.28 25.39 -0.90
N ARG A 147 -1.42 25.21 0.41
CA ARG A 147 -0.97 23.99 1.09
C ARG A 147 -1.71 22.74 0.63
N VAL A 148 -3.03 22.82 0.43
CA VAL A 148 -3.83 21.73 -0.13
C VAL A 148 -3.32 21.36 -1.53
N GLY A 149 -3.09 22.34 -2.41
CA GLY A 149 -2.57 22.07 -3.76
C GLY A 149 -1.18 21.40 -3.75
N GLN A 150 -0.30 21.79 -2.81
CA GLN A 150 0.99 21.11 -2.63
C GLN A 150 0.82 19.64 -2.20
N LEU A 151 -0.04 19.39 -1.20
CA LEU A 151 -0.31 18.05 -0.71
C LEU A 151 -0.95 17.17 -1.78
N GLU A 152 -1.85 17.70 -2.60
CA GLU A 152 -2.45 16.98 -3.73
C GLU A 152 -1.38 16.55 -4.76
N MET A 153 -0.41 17.42 -5.05
CA MET A 153 0.69 17.10 -5.96
C MET A 153 1.62 16.03 -5.39
N GLU A 154 1.98 16.13 -4.10
CA GLU A 154 2.79 15.13 -3.40
C GLU A 154 2.08 13.77 -3.37
N LEU A 155 0.78 13.76 -3.07
CA LEU A 155 -0.04 12.55 -3.04
C LEU A 155 -0.11 11.90 -4.43
N SER A 156 -0.36 12.68 -5.49
CA SER A 156 -0.37 12.15 -6.86
C SER A 156 0.99 11.56 -7.27
N LYS A 157 2.11 12.17 -6.84
CA LYS A 157 3.45 11.63 -7.10
C LYS A 157 3.68 10.31 -6.34
N ALA A 158 3.27 10.26 -5.07
CA ALA A 158 3.38 9.06 -4.25
C ALA A 158 2.54 7.91 -4.81
N GLU A 159 1.30 8.18 -5.22
CA GLU A 159 0.40 7.21 -5.86
C GLU A 159 1.02 6.61 -7.13
N ARG A 160 1.59 7.45 -8.01
CA ARG A 160 2.26 6.96 -9.23
C ARG A 160 3.45 6.06 -8.91
N SER A 161 4.30 6.46 -7.97
CA SER A 161 5.45 5.65 -7.56
C SER A 161 5.01 4.33 -6.94
N GLN A 162 3.96 4.35 -6.12
CA GLN A 162 3.45 3.14 -5.47
C GLN A 162 2.82 2.20 -6.49
N LYS A 163 2.05 2.72 -7.44
CA LYS A 163 1.47 1.93 -8.53
C LYS A 163 2.54 1.27 -9.40
N GLN A 164 3.65 1.95 -9.66
CA GLN A 164 4.78 1.35 -10.37
C GLN A 164 5.42 0.21 -9.57
N LYS A 165 5.61 0.38 -8.26
CA LYS A 165 6.13 -0.68 -7.39
C LYS A 165 5.20 -1.89 -7.33
N GLU A 166 3.90 -1.64 -7.23
CA GLU A 166 2.87 -2.68 -7.24
C GLU A 166 2.91 -3.49 -8.53
N GLN A 167 2.99 -2.82 -9.69
CA GLN A 167 3.11 -3.51 -10.97
C GLN A 167 4.38 -4.37 -11.03
N LEU A 168 5.53 -3.83 -10.61
CA LEU A 168 6.79 -4.59 -10.58
C LEU A 168 6.71 -5.81 -9.67
N LEU A 169 6.06 -5.69 -8.51
CA LEU A 169 5.85 -6.82 -7.59
C LEU A 169 4.91 -7.87 -8.20
N GLN A 170 3.87 -7.43 -8.91
CA GLN A 170 2.95 -8.32 -9.60
C GLN A 170 3.65 -9.09 -10.72
N ASP A 171 4.49 -8.42 -11.51
CA ASP A 171 5.26 -9.06 -12.59
C ASP A 171 6.24 -10.10 -12.00
N ARG A 172 6.97 -9.74 -10.94
CA ARG A 172 7.84 -10.68 -10.21
C ARG A 172 7.10 -11.87 -9.64
N LEU A 173 5.91 -11.66 -9.08
CA LEU A 173 5.08 -12.74 -8.55
C LEU A 173 4.66 -13.70 -9.67
N ASN A 174 4.25 -13.18 -10.82
CA ASN A 174 3.88 -13.99 -11.98
C ASN A 174 5.07 -14.82 -12.48
N ASP A 175 6.27 -14.22 -12.56
CA ASP A 175 7.50 -14.93 -12.97
C ASP A 175 7.82 -16.08 -12.01
N GLU A 176 7.76 -15.84 -10.70
CA GLU A 176 8.00 -16.87 -9.70
C GLU A 176 6.92 -17.97 -9.73
N GLN A 177 5.66 -17.63 -10.02
CA GLN A 177 4.61 -18.63 -10.23
C GLN A 177 4.87 -19.51 -11.45
N ILE A 178 5.32 -18.92 -12.56
CA ILE A 178 5.68 -19.66 -13.78
C ILE A 178 6.87 -20.60 -13.49
N LYS A 179 7.89 -20.12 -12.77
CA LYS A 179 9.02 -20.96 -12.36
C LYS A 179 8.56 -22.11 -11.47
N ALA A 180 7.73 -21.83 -10.47
CA ALA A 180 7.18 -22.86 -9.58
C ALA A 180 6.39 -23.92 -10.35
N GLU A 181 5.63 -23.52 -11.37
CA GLU A 181 4.90 -24.46 -12.23
C GLU A 181 5.83 -25.33 -13.07
N LYS A 182 6.87 -24.75 -13.66
CA LYS A 182 7.90 -25.51 -14.39
C LYS A 182 8.60 -26.53 -13.49
N THR A 183 8.96 -26.13 -12.27
CA THR A 183 9.57 -27.03 -11.30
C THR A 183 8.61 -28.12 -10.86
N ARG A 184 7.32 -27.82 -10.64
CA ARG A 184 6.30 -28.83 -10.34
C ARG A 184 6.20 -29.87 -11.44
N LYS A 185 6.16 -29.43 -12.71
CA LYS A 185 6.13 -30.33 -13.85
C LYS A 185 7.37 -31.23 -13.92
N ALA A 186 8.56 -30.66 -13.73
CA ALA A 186 9.81 -31.42 -13.72
C ALA A 186 9.85 -32.47 -12.59
N ILE A 187 9.32 -32.15 -11.40
CA ILE A 187 9.19 -33.10 -10.29
C ILE A 187 8.26 -34.26 -10.69
N GLU A 188 7.16 -33.96 -11.38
CA GLU A 188 6.22 -34.98 -11.83
C GLU A 188 6.82 -35.90 -12.90
N ASP A 189 7.57 -35.34 -13.85
CA ASP A 189 8.30 -36.11 -14.87
C ASP A 189 9.31 -37.07 -14.20
N ILE A 190 10.10 -36.57 -13.24
CA ILE A 190 11.06 -37.39 -12.46
C ILE A 190 10.35 -38.49 -11.67
N ARG A 191 9.18 -38.22 -11.08
CA ARG A 191 8.40 -39.25 -10.36
C ARG A 191 7.94 -40.36 -11.29
N ASN A 192 7.50 -40.01 -12.50
CA ASN A 192 7.09 -40.99 -13.50
C ASN A 192 8.27 -41.85 -13.98
N GLU A 193 9.43 -41.23 -14.20
CA GLU A 193 10.68 -41.95 -14.51
C GLU A 193 11.08 -42.90 -13.38
N LEU A 194 10.97 -42.46 -12.12
CA LEU A 194 11.26 -43.28 -10.95
C LEU A 194 10.33 -44.49 -10.83
N ASP A 195 9.02 -44.31 -11.06
CA ASP A 195 8.04 -45.40 -11.04
C ASP A 195 8.31 -46.42 -12.16
N ASN A 196 8.65 -45.94 -13.36
CA ASN A 196 9.04 -46.82 -14.48
C ASN A 196 10.34 -47.59 -14.20
N ALA A 197 11.34 -46.92 -13.62
CA ALA A 197 12.59 -47.57 -13.19
C ALA A 197 12.32 -48.63 -12.11
N GLY A 198 11.47 -48.34 -11.13
CA GLY A 198 11.05 -49.30 -10.11
C GLY A 198 10.35 -50.53 -10.68
N LYS A 199 9.44 -50.34 -11.65
CA LYS A 199 8.81 -51.45 -12.37
C LYS A 199 9.83 -52.30 -13.14
N SER A 200 10.76 -51.67 -13.84
CA SER A 200 11.85 -52.36 -14.55
C SER A 200 12.74 -53.15 -13.60
N GLU A 201 13.09 -52.58 -12.45
CA GLU A 201 13.85 -53.25 -11.40
C GLU A 201 13.11 -54.50 -10.88
N THR A 202 11.80 -54.40 -10.62
CA THR A 202 11.01 -55.56 -10.18
C THR A 202 10.96 -56.68 -11.23
N ASP A 203 10.80 -56.33 -12.51
CA ASP A 203 10.81 -57.30 -13.62
C ASP A 203 12.18 -57.97 -13.78
N MET A 204 13.26 -57.19 -13.69
CA MET A 204 14.62 -57.72 -13.74
C MET A 204 14.94 -58.63 -12.54
N ASN A 205 14.54 -58.25 -11.33
CA ASN A 205 14.70 -59.08 -10.14
C ASN A 205 13.92 -60.39 -10.27
N GLN A 206 12.70 -60.36 -10.82
CA GLN A 206 11.94 -61.58 -11.10
C GLN A 206 12.67 -62.48 -12.11
N LYS A 207 13.17 -61.93 -13.22
CA LYS A 207 13.95 -62.69 -14.21
C LYS A 207 15.22 -63.28 -13.63
N CYS A 208 15.93 -62.54 -12.77
CA CYS A 208 17.09 -63.05 -12.06
C CYS A 208 16.72 -64.23 -11.14
N ALA A 209 15.65 -64.12 -10.37
CA ALA A 209 15.17 -65.21 -9.52
C ALA A 209 14.77 -66.46 -10.33
N GLU A 210 14.11 -66.28 -11.48
CA GLU A 210 13.78 -67.38 -12.40
C GLU A 210 15.04 -68.04 -12.97
N ALA A 211 16.04 -67.26 -13.37
CA ALA A 211 17.32 -67.78 -13.86
C ALA A 211 18.12 -68.52 -12.77
N GLU A 212 18.10 -68.02 -11.53
CA GLU A 212 18.69 -68.71 -10.37
C GLU A 212 18.01 -70.07 -10.12
N ALA A 213 16.67 -70.13 -10.19
CA ALA A 213 15.93 -71.38 -10.05
C ALA A 213 16.26 -72.38 -11.17
N GLN A 214 16.38 -71.90 -12.42
CA GLN A 214 16.79 -72.74 -13.54
C GLN A 214 18.22 -73.28 -13.37
N LEU A 215 19.16 -72.43 -12.94
CA LEU A 215 20.53 -72.86 -12.64
C LEU A 215 20.56 -73.94 -11.55
N GLU A 216 19.73 -73.82 -10.52
CA GLU A 216 19.66 -74.81 -9.45
C GLU A 216 19.08 -76.15 -9.94
N SER A 217 18.05 -76.12 -10.80
CA SER A 217 17.54 -77.32 -11.47
C SER A 217 18.60 -78.01 -12.32
N LEU A 218 19.31 -77.25 -13.16
CA LEU A 218 20.37 -77.78 -14.03
C LEU A 218 21.55 -78.36 -13.24
N LYS A 219 21.92 -77.75 -12.10
CA LYS A 219 22.91 -78.35 -11.19
C LYS A 219 22.43 -79.69 -10.64
N GLY A 220 21.16 -79.78 -10.25
CA GLY A 220 20.56 -81.03 -9.78
C GLY A 220 20.59 -82.13 -10.86
N GLU A 221 20.26 -81.79 -12.10
CA GLU A 221 20.38 -82.69 -13.25
C GLU A 221 21.82 -83.13 -13.52
N ALA A 222 22.77 -82.18 -13.48
CA ALA A 222 24.19 -82.48 -13.66
C ALA A 222 24.71 -83.44 -12.58
N GLU A 223 24.28 -83.27 -11.33
CA GLU A 223 24.65 -84.16 -10.23
C GLU A 223 24.02 -85.56 -10.40
N ASN A 224 22.76 -85.64 -10.83
CA ASN A 224 22.12 -86.92 -11.16
C ASN A 224 22.85 -87.66 -12.28
N LEU A 225 23.22 -86.95 -13.36
CA LEU A 225 24.01 -87.51 -14.46
C LEU A 225 25.39 -87.96 -14.00
N ARG A 226 26.02 -87.21 -13.07
CA ARG A 226 27.30 -87.57 -12.47
C ARG A 226 27.20 -88.87 -11.66
N ASN A 227 26.17 -89.00 -10.83
CA ASN A 227 25.90 -90.22 -10.08
C ASN A 227 25.65 -91.41 -11.02
N ARG A 228 24.85 -91.21 -12.09
CA ARG A 228 24.61 -92.24 -13.09
C ARG A 228 25.87 -92.67 -13.83
N LYS A 229 26.75 -91.71 -14.15
CA LYS A 229 28.06 -91.99 -14.74
C LYS A 229 28.90 -92.86 -13.79
N ASN A 230 28.98 -92.51 -12.50
CA ASN A 230 29.72 -93.28 -11.49
C ASN A 230 29.16 -94.71 -11.35
N ASP A 231 27.83 -94.88 -11.36
CA ASP A 231 27.19 -96.21 -11.33
C ASP A 231 27.56 -97.04 -12.56
N LEU A 232 27.57 -96.43 -13.75
CA LEU A 232 27.96 -97.13 -14.98
C LEU A 232 29.45 -97.46 -14.98
N GLU A 233 30.32 -96.58 -14.47
CA GLU A 233 31.75 -96.84 -14.31
C GLU A 233 32.00 -98.03 -13.36
N THR A 234 31.31 -98.08 -12.21
CA THR A 234 31.41 -99.22 -11.29
C THR A 234 30.88 -100.52 -11.91
N GLN A 235 29.80 -100.47 -12.70
CA GLN A 235 29.31 -101.61 -13.47
C GLN A 235 30.34 -102.08 -14.52
N ILE A 236 30.95 -101.16 -15.26
CA ILE A 236 32.01 -101.47 -16.24
C ILE A 236 33.21 -102.09 -15.54
N MET A 237 33.66 -101.56 -14.40
CA MET A 237 34.74 -102.14 -13.62
C MET A 237 34.42 -103.57 -13.19
N THR A 238 33.19 -103.80 -12.71
CA THR A 238 32.71 -105.12 -12.31
C THR A 238 32.71 -106.10 -13.48
N LEU A 239 32.15 -105.70 -14.64
CA LEU A 239 32.14 -106.52 -15.85
C LEU A 239 33.55 -106.80 -16.38
N THR A 240 34.43 -105.81 -16.35
CA THR A 240 35.84 -105.92 -16.76
C THR A 240 36.60 -106.91 -15.87
N SER A 241 36.34 -106.89 -14.55
CA SER A 241 36.88 -107.89 -13.62
C SER A 241 36.39 -109.30 -13.97
N LYS A 242 35.07 -109.47 -14.16
CA LYS A 242 34.47 -110.76 -14.57
C LYS A 242 34.99 -111.27 -15.92
N LEU A 243 35.24 -110.37 -16.87
CA LEU A 243 35.83 -110.70 -18.17
C LEU A 243 37.30 -111.13 -18.03
N LYS A 244 38.08 -110.44 -17.19
CA LYS A 244 39.47 -110.85 -16.89
C LYS A 244 39.54 -112.20 -16.20
N GLU A 245 38.59 -112.51 -15.32
CA GLU A 245 38.50 -113.81 -14.63
C GLU A 245 38.05 -114.95 -15.56
N SER A 246 37.24 -114.66 -16.58
CA SER A 246 36.68 -115.67 -17.48
C SER A 246 37.54 -115.99 -18.71
N TYR A 247 38.50 -115.15 -19.10
CA TYR A 247 39.37 -115.40 -20.25
C TYR A 247 40.79 -114.80 -20.09
N PRO A 248 41.81 -115.62 -19.76
CA PRO A 248 43.19 -115.20 -19.97
C PRO A 248 43.48 -115.26 -21.48
N LEU A 249 43.69 -114.10 -22.11
CA LEU A 249 44.16 -113.98 -23.51
C LEU A 249 45.39 -114.87 -23.81
N ASP A 250 46.14 -115.24 -22.78
CA ASP A 250 47.28 -116.17 -22.83
C ASP A 250 46.90 -117.58 -23.29
N HIS A 251 45.65 -118.02 -23.11
CA HIS A 251 45.19 -119.36 -23.54
C HIS A 251 44.68 -119.40 -24.98
N VAL A 252 44.44 -118.24 -25.60
CA VAL A 252 43.90 -118.14 -26.97
C VAL A 252 45.01 -117.96 -28.00
N ARG A 253 46.07 -117.21 -27.65
CA ARG A 253 47.25 -116.98 -28.50
C ARG A 253 47.85 -118.23 -29.16
N PRO A 254 47.93 -119.40 -28.49
CA PRO A 254 48.51 -120.61 -29.09
C PRO A 254 47.61 -121.34 -30.09
N ILE A 255 46.30 -121.04 -30.13
CA ILE A 255 45.30 -121.85 -30.85
C ILE A 255 44.90 -121.19 -32.19
N VAL A 256 45.17 -119.90 -32.36
CA VAL A 256 44.79 -119.13 -33.55
C VAL A 256 45.93 -119.06 -34.56
N CYS A 257 45.65 -119.32 -35.83
CA CYS A 257 46.64 -119.18 -36.90
C CYS A 257 47.08 -117.71 -37.09
N ASP A 258 48.27 -117.49 -37.66
CA ASP A 258 48.90 -116.17 -37.78
C ASP A 258 48.03 -115.10 -38.46
N ARG A 259 47.14 -115.51 -39.37
CA ARG A 259 46.20 -114.60 -40.05
C ARG A 259 45.11 -114.08 -39.11
N CYS A 260 44.66 -114.91 -38.17
CA CYS A 260 43.64 -114.57 -37.19
C CYS A 260 44.24 -113.81 -36.00
N LEU A 261 45.48 -114.14 -35.60
CA LEU A 261 46.20 -113.42 -34.55
C LEU A 261 46.47 -111.95 -34.95
N ASN A 262 46.82 -111.69 -36.21
CA ASN A 262 47.00 -110.33 -36.71
C ASN A 262 45.69 -109.51 -36.76
N LYS A 263 44.56 -110.14 -37.10
CA LYS A 263 43.25 -109.49 -37.00
C LYS A 263 42.84 -109.21 -35.55
N LEU A 264 43.13 -110.13 -34.63
CA LEU A 264 42.86 -109.94 -33.21
C LEU A 264 43.63 -108.72 -32.67
N ASN A 265 44.92 -108.59 -33.02
CA ASN A 265 45.74 -107.44 -32.63
C ASN A 265 45.32 -106.11 -33.29
N GLN A 266 44.70 -106.15 -34.47
CA GLN A 266 44.14 -104.96 -35.14
C GLN A 266 42.87 -104.45 -34.44
N VAL A 267 42.02 -105.35 -33.95
CA VAL A 267 40.74 -105.01 -33.30
C VAL A 267 40.92 -104.66 -31.82
N TYR A 268 41.87 -105.31 -31.13
CA TYR A 268 42.15 -105.05 -29.70
C TYR A 268 43.07 -103.84 -29.46
N ARG A 269 43.14 -102.90 -30.41
CA ARG A 269 43.84 -101.62 -30.22
C ARG A 269 42.80 -100.56 -29.81
N PRO A 270 42.73 -100.16 -28.52
CA PRO A 270 41.92 -99.01 -28.16
C PRO A 270 42.59 -97.75 -28.71
N MET A 271 41.87 -97.14 -29.63
CA MET A 271 41.98 -95.79 -30.18
C MET A 271 42.35 -94.74 -29.11
N LEU A 272 43.62 -94.31 -29.09
CA LEU A 272 44.05 -93.04 -28.48
C LEU A 272 44.19 -91.99 -29.58
N SER A 273 43.06 -91.49 -30.09
CA SER A 273 43.04 -90.22 -30.84
C SER A 273 41.60 -89.77 -31.10
N ASN A 274 41.14 -88.78 -30.35
CA ASN A 274 40.46 -87.57 -30.85
C ASN A 274 39.43 -87.04 -29.85
N GLY A 275 39.65 -85.79 -29.45
CA GLY A 275 38.74 -85.00 -28.64
C GLY A 275 39.32 -83.66 -28.19
N GLN A 276 40.19 -83.03 -28.98
CA GLN A 276 40.42 -81.58 -28.88
C GLN A 276 39.28 -80.89 -29.62
N VAL A 277 38.33 -80.33 -28.88
CA VAL A 277 37.39 -79.34 -29.42
C VAL A 277 38.04 -77.97 -29.27
N ALA A 278 38.20 -77.30 -30.41
CA ALA A 278 38.73 -75.95 -30.52
C ALA A 278 37.83 -74.95 -29.78
N ILE A 279 38.44 -74.10 -28.97
CA ILE A 279 37.84 -72.87 -28.46
C ILE A 279 38.16 -71.79 -29.51
N GLU A 280 37.19 -71.44 -30.35
CA GLU A 280 37.25 -70.23 -31.16
C GLU A 280 36.96 -69.03 -30.27
N SER A 281 38.03 -68.33 -29.89
CA SER A 281 38.00 -66.97 -29.40
C SER A 281 37.97 -66.01 -30.58
N THR A 282 36.84 -65.35 -30.83
CA THR A 282 36.76 -64.15 -31.66
C THR A 282 36.72 -62.92 -30.75
N ASN A 283 37.91 -62.37 -30.49
CA ASN A 283 38.09 -60.94 -30.32
C ASN A 283 38.10 -60.32 -31.71
N ASP A 284 37.26 -59.32 -31.96
CA ASP A 284 37.67 -58.05 -32.57
C ASP A 284 36.46 -57.12 -32.76
N SER A 285 36.50 -55.96 -32.09
CA SER A 285 36.63 -54.66 -32.76
C SER A 285 36.32 -53.51 -31.81
N LYS A 286 37.40 -52.85 -31.38
CA LYS A 286 37.40 -51.46 -30.93
C LYS A 286 37.21 -50.54 -32.15
N GLN A 287 36.32 -49.56 -32.03
CA GLN A 287 36.38 -48.19 -32.58
C GLN A 287 35.02 -47.55 -32.21
N SER A 288 34.89 -46.34 -31.71
CA SER A 288 35.72 -45.15 -31.80
C SER A 288 35.45 -44.23 -30.61
N VAL A 289 36.51 -43.55 -30.17
CA VAL A 289 36.49 -42.40 -29.27
C VAL A 289 36.49 -41.13 -30.14
N ASN A 290 35.89 -40.07 -29.61
CA ASN A 290 35.80 -38.68 -30.06
C ASN A 290 34.62 -38.31 -30.97
N ASN A 291 33.67 -37.56 -30.40
CA ASN A 291 33.68 -36.12 -30.65
C ASN A 291 32.93 -35.33 -29.56
N SER A 292 33.68 -34.50 -28.83
CA SER A 292 33.13 -33.40 -28.04
C SER A 292 32.96 -32.21 -28.97
N GLN A 293 31.73 -31.70 -29.11
CA GLN A 293 31.48 -30.37 -29.66
C GLN A 293 30.85 -29.50 -28.58
N VAL A 294 31.70 -28.62 -28.05
CA VAL A 294 31.34 -27.39 -27.35
C VAL A 294 30.82 -26.41 -28.39
N LEU A 295 29.56 -25.97 -28.23
CA LEU A 295 29.05 -24.73 -28.80
C LEU A 295 28.16 -24.05 -27.75
N ASN A 296 28.71 -22.99 -27.14
CA ASN A 296 27.96 -21.78 -26.78
C ASN A 296 27.54 -21.05 -28.10
N PRO A 297 26.58 -20.09 -28.15
CA PRO A 297 26.26 -19.11 -27.10
C PRO A 297 24.78 -18.66 -26.98
N ASP A 298 24.54 -17.75 -26.01
CA ASP A 298 23.51 -16.71 -25.92
C ASP A 298 22.01 -17.08 -25.95
N ASN A 299 21.40 -17.10 -24.75
CA ASN A 299 20.26 -16.23 -24.38
C ASN A 299 20.12 -16.14 -22.86
#